data_AF-A0A920IRL1-F1
#
_entry.id   AF-A0A920IRL1-F1
#
_cell.length_a   1.000
_cell.length_b   1.000
_cell.length_c   1.000
_cell.angle_alpha   90.00
_cell.angle_beta   90.00
_cell.angle_gamma   90.00
#
_symmetry.space_group_name_H-M   'P 1'
#
loop_
_entity.id
_entity.type
_entity.pdbx_description
1 polymer ?
#
loop_
_entity_poly.entity_id
_entity_poly.type
_entity_poly.pdbx_seq_one_letter_code
_entity_poly.pdbx_strand_id
1 'polypeptide(L)' 'MFLQGKPPSDDNIFHMKRELGDIMWYWVTACASLGLDPYEVISENQEKLAARYGEKFEIERSEVRKDGDL' A
#
# COMPACT_ATOMS: atom_id res chain seq x y z
N MET A 1 15.78 -9.01 -6.44
CA MET A 1 15.01 -8.46 -5.31
C MET A 1 15.86 -8.63 -4.06
N PHE A 2 16.28 -7.54 -3.43
CA PHE A 2 17.06 -7.58 -2.19
C PHE A 2 16.12 -7.22 -1.04
N LEU A 3 16.07 -8.05 0.01
CA LEU A 3 15.42 -7.69 1.26
C LEU A 3 16.52 -7.22 2.21
N GLN A 4 16.44 -5.96 2.67
CA GLN A 4 17.47 -5.36 3.53
C GLN A 4 18.90 -5.42 2.94
N GLY A 5 19.03 -5.32 1.61
CA GLY A 5 20.34 -5.32 0.93
C GLY A 5 20.97 -6.70 0.71
N LYS A 6 20.29 -7.79 1.04
CA LYS A 6 20.73 -9.18 0.76
C LYS A 6 19.64 -9.97 0.00
N PRO A 7 19.99 -11.05 -0.73
CA PRO A 7 18.97 -11.96 -1.24
C PRO A 7 18.13 -12.49 -0.07
N PRO A 8 16.80 -12.56 -0.22
CA PRO A 8 15.94 -13.07 0.84
C PRO A 8 16.22 -14.56 1.08
N SER A 9 16.35 -14.96 2.35
CA SER A 9 16.33 -16.37 2.74
C SER A 9 14.90 -16.88 2.91
N ASP A 10 14.72 -18.20 2.96
CA ASP A 10 13.42 -18.82 3.21
C ASP A 10 12.84 -18.40 4.57
N ASP A 11 13.67 -18.31 5.60
CA ASP A 11 13.27 -17.81 6.93
C ASP A 11 12.78 -16.36 6.86
N ASN A 12 13.49 -15.50 6.11
CA ASN A 12 13.06 -14.12 5.94
C ASN A 12 11.71 -14.02 5.22
N ILE A 13 11.50 -14.82 4.18
CA ILE A 13 10.22 -14.85 3.44
C ILE A 13 9.10 -15.36 4.35
N PHE A 14 9.37 -16.40 5.15
CA PHE A 14 8.41 -16.94 6.12
C PHE A 14 7.96 -15.88 7.12
N HIS A 15 8.90 -15.15 7.72
CA HIS A 15 8.57 -14.07 8.64
C HIS A 15 7.84 -12.91 7.96
N MET A 16 8.29 -12.46 6.79
CA MET A 16 7.61 -11.39 6.05
C MET A 16 6.16 -11.71 5.72
N LYS A 17 5.86 -12.97 5.37
CA LYS A 17 4.49 -13.38 5.10
C LYS A 17 3.57 -13.17 6.32
N ARG A 18 4.09 -13.34 7.54
CA ARG A 18 3.34 -13.13 8.78
C ARG A 18 3.11 -11.64 9.04
N GLU A 19 4.15 -10.82 8.87
CA GLU A 19 4.03 -9.36 8.98
C GLU A 19 3.03 -8.79 7.98
N LEU A 20 2.99 -9.30 6.74
CA LEU A 20 1.95 -8.95 5.77
C LEU A 20 0.55 -9.34 6.25
N GLY A 21 0.44 -10.46 6.97
CA GLY A 21 -0.80 -10.87 7.64
C GLY A 21 -1.22 -9.87 8.71
N ASP A 22 -0.30 -9.39 9.53
CA ASP A 22 -0.57 -8.40 10.58
C ASP A 22 -1.02 -7.06 9.98
N ILE A 23 -0.39 -6.62 8.89
CA ILE A 23 -0.82 -5.43 8.13
C ILE A 23 -2.27 -5.56 7.65
N MET A 24 -2.61 -6.71 7.04
CA MET A 24 -3.99 -6.96 6.60
C MET A 24 -4.98 -7.06 7.76
N TRP A 25 -4.55 -7.60 8.90
CA TRP A 25 -5.38 -7.65 10.10
C TRP A 25 -5.69 -6.25 10.62
N TYR A 26 -4.70 -5.37 10.74
CA TYR A 26 -4.91 -3.97 11.11
C TYR A 26 -5.82 -3.25 10.12
N TRP A 27 -5.63 -3.47 8.82
CA TRP A 27 -6.45 -2.88 7.76
C TRP A 27 -7.94 -3.25 7.89
N VAL A 28 -8.24 -4.54 7.97
CA VAL A 28 -9.62 -5.04 8.07
C VAL A 28 -10.26 -4.58 9.39
N THR A 29 -9.50 -4.61 10.49
CA THR A 29 -9.97 -4.16 11.80
C THR A 29 -10.29 -2.66 11.80
N ALA A 30 -9.47 -1.83 11.15
CA ALA A 30 -9.73 -0.40 11.02
C ALA A 30 -10.98 -0.13 10.19
N CYS A 31 -11.13 -0.79 9.04
CA CYS A 31 -12.34 -0.64 8.21
C CYS A 31 -13.60 -1.04 8.98
N ALA A 32 -13.59 -2.19 9.66
CA ALA A 32 -14.71 -2.65 10.47
C ALA A 32 -15.04 -1.69 11.63
N SER A 33 -14.02 -1.18 12.32
CA SER A 33 -14.20 -0.25 13.46
C SER A 33 -14.76 1.11 13.03
N LEU A 34 -14.48 1.52 11.79
CA LEU A 34 -14.96 2.78 11.20
C LEU A 34 -16.24 2.61 10.38
N GLY A 35 -16.72 1.37 10.19
CA GLY A 35 -17.89 1.07 9.35
C GLY A 35 -17.66 1.31 7.85
N LEU A 36 -16.41 1.17 7.38
CA LEU A 36 -16.01 1.37 5.99
C LEU A 36 -16.00 0.04 5.22
N ASP A 37 -16.37 0.07 3.94
CA ASP A 37 -16.13 -1.04 3.02
C ASP A 37 -14.65 -1.04 2.58
N PRO A 38 -13.85 -2.08 2.90
CA PRO A 38 -12.46 -2.16 2.48
C PRO A 38 -12.23 -2.00 0.97
N TYR A 39 -13.18 -2.44 0.13
CA TYR A 39 -13.08 -2.30 -1.32
C TYR A 39 -13.18 -0.84 -1.76
N GLU A 40 -14.11 -0.09 -1.19
CA GLU A 40 -14.27 1.34 -1.47
C GLU A 40 -13.01 2.11 -1.06
N VAL A 41 -12.45 1.86 0.13
CA VAL A 41 -11.25 2.58 0.60
C VAL A 41 -10.05 2.35 -0.34
N ILE A 42 -9.86 1.13 -0.85
CA ILE A 42 -8.79 0.85 -1.82
C ILE A 42 -9.08 1.53 -3.16
N SER A 43 -10.33 1.49 -3.61
CA SER A 43 -10.76 2.07 -4.89
C SER A 43 -10.59 3.60 -4.90
N GLU A 44 -11.02 4.29 -3.84
CA GLU A 44 -10.79 5.73 -3.67
C GLU A 44 -9.31 6.09 -3.69
N ASN A 45 -8.46 5.28 -3.02
CA ASN A 45 -7.03 5.50 -3.06
C ASN A 45 -6.44 5.27 -4.47
N GLN A 46 -6.94 4.27 -5.21
CA GLN A 46 -6.53 4.03 -6.59
C GLN A 46 -6.92 5.21 -7.49
N GLU A 47 -8.15 5.71 -7.39
CA GLU A 47 -8.61 6.89 -8.14
C GLU A 47 -7.79 8.13 -7.82
N LYS A 48 -7.51 8.38 -6.53
CA LYS A 48 -6.64 9.47 -6.08
C LYS A 48 -5.24 9.38 -6.70
N LEU A 49 -4.62 8.20 -6.67
CA LEU A 49 -3.30 7.99 -7.25
C LEU A 49 -3.30 8.05 -8.79
N ALA A 50 -4.36 7.56 -9.44
CA ALA A 50 -4.54 7.66 -10.88
C ALA A 50 -4.76 9.12 -11.32
N ALA A 51 -5.45 9.94 -10.54
CA ALA A 51 -5.58 11.38 -10.79
C ALA A 51 -4.22 12.10 -10.63
N ARG A 52 -3.37 11.65 -9.69
CA ARG A 52 -2.02 12.19 -9.49
C ARG A 52 -1.06 11.79 -10.61
N TYR A 53 -1.10 10.54 -11.05
CA TYR A 53 -0.03 9.94 -11.88
C TYR A 53 -0.47 9.50 -13.28
N GLY A 54 -1.77 9.47 -13.59
CA GLY A 54 -2.35 8.90 -14.81
C GLY A 54 -2.62 7.39 -14.70
N GLU A 55 -2.86 6.71 -15.82
CA GLU A 55 -3.16 5.26 -15.85
C GLU A 55 -2.01 4.35 -15.38
N LYS A 56 -0.77 4.87 -15.33
CA LYS A 56 0.40 4.10 -14.89
C LYS A 56 1.16 4.86 -13.81
N PHE A 57 1.51 4.13 -12.76
CA PHE A 57 2.42 4.61 -11.72
C PHE A 57 3.80 4.87 -12.33
N GLU A 58 4.17 6.16 -12.45
CA GLU A 58 5.51 6.60 -12.85
C GLU A 58 6.22 7.18 -11.61
N ILE A 59 7.41 6.64 -11.28
CA ILE A 59 8.18 7.01 -10.08
C ILE A 59 8.43 8.52 -10.02
N GLU A 60 8.76 9.15 -11.16
CA GLU A 60 9.00 10.59 -11.25
C GLU A 60 7.78 11.44 -10.89
N ARG A 61 6.57 10.97 -11.20
CA ARG A 61 5.36 11.68 -10.82
C ARG A 61 5.06 11.54 -9.33
N SER A 62 5.49 10.44 -8.70
CA SER A 62 5.28 10.19 -7.27
C SER A 62 6.00 11.15 -6.34
N GLU A 63 7.12 11.72 -6.79
CA GLU A 63 7.95 12.67 -6.05
C GLU A 63 7.43 14.12 -6.16
N VAL A 64 6.62 14.45 -7.16
CA VAL A 64 6.10 15.81 -7.40
C VAL A 64 4.62 15.90 -7.02
N ARG A 65 4.34 16.42 -5.81
CA ARG A 65 2.97 16.66 -5.33
C ARG A 65 2.47 18.03 -5.76
N LYS A 66 1.18 18.12 -6.12
CA LYS A 66 0.52 19.43 -6.32
C LYS A 66 0.26 20.08 -4.96
N ASP A 67 0.26 21.41 -4.93
CA ASP A 67 -0.01 22.15 -3.70
C ASP A 67 -1.47 21.93 -3.27
N GLY A 68 -1.67 21.53 -2.00
CA GLY A 68 -3.00 21.19 -1.45
C GLY A 68 -3.43 19.72 -1.52
N ASP A 69 -2.54 18.81 -1.89
CA ASP A 69 -2.83 17.38 -2.02
C ASP A 69 -2.67 16.65 -0.65
N LEU A 70 -3.79 16.28 0.00
CA LEU A 70 -3.83 15.51 1.27
C LEU A 70 -3.82 13.99 1.04
#